data_AF-A0A7X7MIJ3-F1
#
_entry.id   AF-A0A7X7MIJ3-F1
#
_cell.length_a   1.000
_cell.length_b   1.000
_cell.length_c   1.000
_cell.angle_alpha   90.00
_cell.angle_beta   90.00
_cell.angle_gamma   90.00
#
_symmetry.space_group_name_H-M   'P 1'
#
loop_
_entity.id
_entity.type
_entity.pdbx_description
1 polymer ?
#
loop_
_entity_poly.entity_id
_entity_poly.type
_entity_poly.pdbx_seq_one_letter_code
_entity_poly.pdbx_strand_id
1 'polypeptide(L)'
;MRGYEQQHEEAFFGLFQDYFDSEKDAGKQHDPDNYSLDRMYPLAALAGNPEQTLQIIHVAGTKGKGSTCHFLSSLLAAAGCRCGLFTSPHLATVRERFQLDNQLISYELLLQKARGFLSVLQQSRLKPSLFEIFTVLALQIFRDTGMQWTVLETGIGGRLDASNYIRQPK
;
A
#
# COMPACT_ATOMS: atom_id res chain seq x y z
N MET A 1 12.53 -18.36 -7.62
CA MET A 1 12.82 -17.00 -7.12
C MET A 1 12.84 -17.05 -5.59
N ARG A 2 13.88 -16.56 -4.90
CA ARG A 2 13.95 -16.72 -3.43
C ARG A 2 12.72 -16.10 -2.77
N GLY A 3 12.06 -16.88 -1.94
CA GLY A 3 10.90 -16.48 -1.17
C GLY A 3 9.56 -16.52 -1.89
N TYR A 4 9.46 -16.64 -3.23
CA TYR A 4 8.16 -16.71 -3.92
C TYR A 4 7.46 -18.04 -3.63
N GLU A 5 6.20 -17.99 -3.24
CA GLU A 5 5.38 -19.17 -2.96
C GLU A 5 4.00 -19.02 -3.60
N GLN A 6 3.78 -19.76 -4.69
CA GLN A 6 2.58 -19.63 -5.53
C GLN A 6 1.27 -19.75 -4.74
N GLN A 7 1.17 -20.74 -3.85
CA GLN A 7 -0.03 -20.96 -3.04
C GLN A 7 -0.37 -19.75 -2.16
N HIS A 8 0.65 -19.05 -1.65
CA HIS A 8 0.44 -17.86 -0.82
C HIS A 8 0.07 -16.63 -1.66
N GLU A 9 0.61 -16.49 -2.87
CA GLU A 9 0.20 -15.44 -3.81
C GLU A 9 -1.27 -15.62 -4.21
N GLU A 10 -1.65 -16.83 -4.61
CA GLU A 10 -3.03 -17.18 -4.96
C GLU A 10 -3.98 -16.96 -3.78
N ALA A 11 -3.56 -17.37 -2.57
CA ALA A 11 -4.33 -17.11 -1.35
C ALA A 11 -4.51 -15.61 -1.08
N PHE A 12 -3.48 -14.78 -1.33
CA PHE A 12 -3.56 -13.35 -1.10
C PHE A 12 -4.47 -12.66 -2.13
N PHE A 13 -4.28 -12.91 -3.42
CA PHE A 13 -5.12 -12.30 -4.45
C PHE A 13 -6.55 -12.82 -4.44
N GLY A 14 -6.77 -14.09 -4.03
CA GLY A 14 -8.10 -14.65 -3.85
C GLY A 14 -8.94 -13.92 -2.79
N LEU A 15 -8.32 -13.24 -1.81
CA LEU A 15 -9.03 -12.39 -0.85
C LEU A 15 -9.71 -11.18 -1.52
N PHE A 16 -9.16 -10.70 -2.64
CA PHE A 16 -9.57 -9.44 -3.25
C PHE A 16 -10.12 -9.58 -4.67
N GLN A 17 -10.52 -10.79 -5.07
CA GLN A 17 -11.04 -11.09 -6.41
C GLN A 17 -12.25 -10.24 -6.82
N ASP A 18 -13.03 -9.74 -5.86
CA ASP A 18 -14.22 -8.91 -6.10
C ASP A 18 -13.89 -7.41 -6.25
N TYR A 19 -12.64 -7.01 -6.06
CA TYR A 19 -12.17 -5.64 -6.18
C TYR A 19 -11.38 -5.44 -7.48
N PHE A 20 -11.55 -4.29 -8.12
CA PHE A 20 -10.94 -4.04 -9.42
C PHE A 20 -9.49 -3.55 -9.30
N ASP A 21 -8.67 -3.90 -10.28
CA ASP A 21 -7.27 -3.52 -10.35
C ASP A 21 -7.09 -2.29 -11.25
N SER A 22 -7.00 -1.10 -10.66
CA SER A 22 -6.79 0.14 -11.43
C SER A 22 -5.45 0.19 -12.15
N GLU A 23 -4.46 -0.62 -11.75
CA GLU A 23 -3.15 -0.67 -12.41
C GLU A 23 -3.17 -1.54 -13.68
N LYS A 24 -4.13 -2.46 -13.79
CA LYS A 24 -4.30 -3.36 -14.96
C LYS A 24 -5.50 -2.99 -15.83
N ASP A 25 -6.54 -2.38 -15.26
CA ASP A 25 -7.77 -2.02 -15.95
C ASP A 25 -7.74 -0.56 -16.42
N ALA A 26 -6.98 -0.26 -17.48
CA ALA A 26 -6.83 1.09 -18.04
C ALA A 26 -8.19 1.77 -18.39
N GLY A 27 -9.22 0.98 -18.73
CA GLY A 27 -10.57 1.49 -18.99
C GLY A 27 -11.30 2.01 -17.73
N LYS A 28 -11.07 1.39 -16.56
CA LYS A 28 -11.63 1.84 -15.27
C LYS A 28 -10.80 2.95 -14.63
N GLN A 29 -9.53 3.07 -15.04
CA GLN A 29 -8.61 4.12 -14.60
C GLN A 29 -9.04 5.52 -15.06
N HIS A 30 -9.68 5.61 -16.23
CA HIS A 30 -10.21 6.86 -16.79
C HIS A 30 -11.71 7.09 -16.51
N ASP A 31 -12.32 6.22 -15.70
CA ASP A 31 -13.68 6.42 -15.22
C ASP A 31 -13.70 7.61 -14.25
N PRO A 32 -14.46 8.70 -14.55
CA PRO A 32 -14.54 9.87 -13.69
C PRO A 32 -14.98 9.53 -12.26
N ASP A 33 -15.81 8.49 -12.07
CA ASP A 33 -16.30 8.07 -10.76
C ASP A 33 -15.18 7.47 -9.88
N ASN A 34 -14.09 7.01 -10.51
CA ASN A 34 -12.92 6.50 -9.81
C ASN A 34 -11.87 7.59 -9.52
N TYR A 35 -12.06 8.80 -10.04
CA TYR A 35 -11.13 9.93 -9.91
C TYR A 35 -11.43 10.80 -8.66
N SER A 36 -11.55 10.17 -7.49
CA SER A 36 -11.83 10.85 -6.22
C SER A 36 -11.08 10.23 -5.04
N LEU A 37 -10.68 11.08 -4.10
CA LEU A 37 -10.09 10.68 -2.80
C LEU A 37 -11.16 10.44 -1.72
N ASP A 38 -12.43 10.70 -1.99
CA ASP A 38 -13.49 10.68 -0.99
C ASP A 38 -13.67 9.31 -0.34
N ARG A 39 -13.34 8.23 -1.06
CA ARG A 39 -13.37 6.85 -0.54
C ARG A 39 -12.19 6.54 0.37
N MET A 40 -11.07 7.26 0.27
CA MET A 40 -9.87 6.99 1.08
C MET A 40 -10.09 7.30 2.56
N TYR A 41 -10.78 8.40 2.88
CA TYR A 41 -11.05 8.77 4.27
C TYR A 41 -11.86 7.72 5.05
N PRO A 42 -13.05 7.27 4.59
CA PRO A 42 -13.79 6.22 5.27
C PRO A 42 -13.04 4.87 5.21
N LEU A 43 -12.26 4.58 4.16
CA LEU A 43 -11.45 3.36 4.09
C LEU A 43 -10.33 3.35 5.14
N ALA A 44 -9.59 4.46 5.28
CA ALA A 44 -8.55 4.63 6.29
C ALA A 44 -9.14 4.57 7.71
N ALA A 45 -10.35 5.11 7.90
CA ALA A 45 -11.06 5.02 9.17
C ALA A 45 -11.34 3.57 9.60
N LEU A 46 -11.59 2.64 8.66
CA LEU A 46 -11.72 1.20 8.97
C LEU A 46 -10.43 0.60 9.54
N ALA A 47 -9.27 1.15 9.17
CA ALA A 47 -7.98 0.78 9.73
C ALA A 47 -7.59 1.60 10.97
N GLY A 48 -8.45 2.49 11.45
CA GLY A 48 -8.16 3.40 12.57
C GLY A 48 -7.21 4.54 12.20
N ASN A 49 -7.31 5.07 10.98
CA ASN A 49 -6.52 6.19 10.46
C ASN A 49 -5.00 6.04 10.67
N PRO A 50 -4.39 4.95 10.15
CA PRO A 50 -3.00 4.61 10.42
C PRO A 50 -2.00 5.70 10.01
N GLU A 51 -2.32 6.50 8.99
CA GLU A 51 -1.51 7.60 8.49
C GLU A 51 -1.26 8.70 9.54
N GLN A 52 -2.14 8.85 10.54
CA GLN A 52 -2.01 9.91 11.55
C GLN A 52 -0.86 9.68 12.54
N THR A 53 -0.38 8.44 12.65
CA THR A 53 0.71 8.06 13.57
C THR A 53 2.06 7.88 12.89
N LEU A 54 2.09 7.89 11.56
CA LEU A 54 3.29 7.59 10.77
C LEU A 54 3.98 8.88 10.30
N GLN A 55 5.31 8.85 10.18
CA GLN A 55 6.07 9.88 9.47
C GLN A 55 6.20 9.44 8.01
N ILE A 56 5.54 10.13 7.08
CA ILE A 56 5.40 9.66 5.70
C ILE A 56 6.19 10.55 4.74
N ILE A 57 7.14 9.95 4.02
CA ILE A 57 7.79 10.54 2.85
C ILE A 57 7.02 10.05 1.62
N HIS A 58 6.36 10.98 0.92
CA HIS A 58 5.51 10.67 -0.23
C HIS A 58 6.23 10.97 -1.54
N VAL A 59 6.35 9.96 -2.41
CA VAL A 59 7.13 10.06 -3.64
C VAL A 59 6.21 9.94 -4.85
N ALA A 60 6.08 11.05 -5.59
CA ALA A 60 5.38 11.13 -6.87
C ALA A 60 6.35 11.42 -8.02
N GLY A 61 5.98 11.06 -9.25
CA GLY A 61 6.80 11.31 -10.43
C GLY A 61 6.54 10.34 -11.59
N THR A 62 6.92 10.75 -12.79
CA THR A 62 6.69 9.95 -14.01
C THR A 62 7.67 8.78 -14.13
N LYS A 63 8.93 8.95 -13.68
CA LYS A 63 9.98 7.93 -13.73
C LYS A 63 10.84 7.99 -12.46
N GLY A 64 11.43 6.87 -12.08
CA GLY A 64 12.39 6.79 -10.98
C GLY A 64 11.78 6.74 -9.57
N LYS A 65 10.45 6.82 -9.41
CA LYS A 65 9.76 6.76 -8.12
C LYS A 65 10.21 5.55 -7.27
N GLY A 66 10.01 4.33 -7.76
CA GLY A 66 10.45 3.11 -7.06
C GLY A 66 11.93 3.13 -6.68
N SER A 67 12.82 3.55 -7.58
CA SER A 67 14.26 3.68 -7.28
C SER A 67 14.54 4.69 -6.17
N THR A 68 13.91 5.87 -6.23
CA THR A 68 13.98 6.88 -5.17
C THR A 68 13.45 6.35 -3.86
N CYS A 69 12.33 5.61 -3.86
CA CYS A 69 11.76 5.03 -2.65
C CYS A 69 12.72 4.01 -2.00
N HIS A 70 13.34 3.14 -2.80
CA HIS A 70 14.35 2.20 -2.32
C HIS A 70 15.60 2.88 -1.76
N PHE A 71 16.08 3.97 -2.41
CA PHE A 71 17.19 4.75 -1.90
C PHE A 71 16.86 5.41 -0.56
N LEU A 72 15.68 6.03 -0.44
CA LEU A 72 15.22 6.63 0.82
C LEU A 72 15.12 5.60 1.94
N SER A 73 14.49 4.44 1.68
CA SER A 73 14.37 3.36 2.66
C SER A 73 15.75 2.86 3.12
N SER A 74 16.70 2.73 2.20
CA SER A 74 18.08 2.33 2.51
C SER A 74 18.85 3.38 3.33
N LEU A 75 18.66 4.67 3.03
CA LEU A 75 19.27 5.75 3.80
C LEU A 75 18.70 5.82 5.23
N LEU A 76 17.37 5.66 5.39
CA LEU A 76 16.73 5.59 6.69
C LEU A 76 17.22 4.40 7.51
N ALA A 77 17.31 3.22 6.89
CA ALA A 77 17.86 2.03 7.53
C ALA A 77 19.33 2.25 7.96
N ALA A 78 20.15 2.84 7.10
CA ALA A 78 21.55 3.17 7.41
C ALA A 78 21.67 4.21 8.55
N ALA A 79 20.67 5.07 8.71
CA ALA A 79 20.56 6.01 9.83
C ALA A 79 20.00 5.38 11.12
N GLY A 80 19.77 4.06 11.14
CA GLY A 80 19.24 3.33 12.30
C GLY A 80 17.73 3.55 12.54
N CYS A 81 17.01 4.08 11.56
CA CYS A 81 15.57 4.28 11.64
C CYS A 81 14.81 3.05 11.11
N ARG A 82 13.69 2.71 11.75
CA ARG A 82 12.77 1.68 11.24
C ARG A 82 11.87 2.25 10.15
N CYS A 83 11.80 1.58 9.00
CA CYS A 83 11.16 2.12 7.80
C CYS A 83 10.26 1.08 7.12
N GLY A 84 9.00 1.45 6.94
CA GLY A 84 8.06 0.77 6.06
C GLY A 84 8.20 1.32 4.64
N LEU A 85 8.22 0.46 3.63
CA LEU A 85 8.29 0.86 2.23
C LEU A 85 7.12 0.26 1.46
N PHE A 86 6.33 1.12 0.83
CA PHE A 86 5.26 0.73 -0.09
C PHE A 86 5.53 1.22 -1.51
N THR A 87 5.63 0.27 -2.45
CA THR A 87 5.92 0.51 -3.87
C THR A 87 4.96 -0.24 -4.77
N SER A 88 4.85 0.20 -6.03
CA SER A 88 3.97 -0.41 -7.02
C SER A 88 4.43 -0.15 -8.47
N PRO A 89 4.23 -1.10 -9.40
CA PRO A 89 3.72 -2.45 -9.19
C PRO A 89 4.79 -3.38 -8.60
N HIS A 90 4.43 -4.63 -8.27
CA HIS A 90 5.41 -5.68 -8.00
C HIS A 90 5.82 -6.37 -9.29
N LEU A 91 7.03 -6.95 -9.31
CA LEU A 91 7.57 -7.70 -10.44
C LEU A 91 7.33 -9.21 -10.29
N ALA A 92 7.53 -9.78 -9.10
CA ALA A 92 7.41 -11.24 -8.93
C ALA A 92 6.59 -11.69 -7.72
N THR A 93 6.62 -10.98 -6.60
CA THR A 93 5.83 -11.31 -5.42
C THR A 93 5.11 -10.09 -4.90
N VAL A 94 3.83 -10.23 -4.50
CA VAL A 94 3.05 -9.11 -3.94
C VAL A 94 3.73 -8.45 -2.74
N ARG A 95 4.55 -9.21 -2.00
CA ARG A 95 5.33 -8.73 -0.86
C ARG A 95 6.36 -7.68 -1.25
N GLU A 96 6.77 -7.58 -2.51
CA GLU A 96 7.65 -6.48 -2.96
C GLU A 96 7.03 -5.11 -2.67
N ARG A 97 5.69 -5.03 -2.69
CA ARG A 97 4.93 -3.82 -2.35
C ARG A 97 4.94 -3.51 -0.87
N PHE A 98 5.32 -4.43 0.02
CA PHE A 98 5.24 -4.27 1.46
C PHE A 98 6.56 -4.70 2.10
N GLN A 99 7.44 -3.74 2.38
CA GLN A 99 8.74 -4.03 3.00
C GLN A 99 8.84 -3.41 4.39
N LEU A 100 9.44 -4.17 5.29
CA LEU A 100 9.74 -3.79 6.67
C LEU A 100 11.25 -3.81 6.83
N ASP A 101 11.86 -2.67 7.14
CA ASP A 101 13.30 -2.56 7.34
C ASP A 101 14.11 -3.15 6.16
N ASN A 102 13.69 -2.79 4.93
CA ASN A 102 14.24 -3.25 3.65
C ASN A 102 14.13 -4.77 3.39
N GLN A 103 13.28 -5.49 4.14
CA GLN A 103 12.99 -6.91 3.93
C GLN A 103 11.54 -7.08 3.48
N LEU A 104 11.30 -8.09 2.64
CA LEU A 104 9.94 -8.49 2.29
C LEU A 104 9.17 -8.89 3.55
N ILE A 105 7.93 -8.42 3.69
CA ILE A 105 7.02 -8.92 4.72
C ILE A 105 6.84 -10.44 4.61
N SER A 106 6.65 -11.18 5.70
CA SER A 106 6.32 -12.61 5.60
C SER A 106 4.91 -12.81 5.01
N TYR A 107 4.68 -13.93 4.31
CA TYR A 107 3.34 -14.27 3.81
C TYR A 107 2.34 -14.43 4.96
N GLU A 108 2.76 -15.03 6.08
CA GLU A 108 1.92 -15.21 7.25
C GLU A 108 1.37 -13.88 7.76
N LEU A 109 2.26 -12.90 7.98
CA LEU A 109 1.86 -11.58 8.48
C LEU A 109 1.01 -10.83 7.45
N LEU A 110 1.39 -10.88 6.17
CA LEU A 110 0.64 -10.23 5.11
C LEU A 110 -0.79 -10.79 4.99
N LEU A 111 -0.94 -12.11 4.97
CA LEU A 111 -2.25 -12.78 4.90
C LEU A 111 -3.08 -12.54 6.15
N GLN A 112 -2.47 -12.58 7.33
CA GLN A 112 -3.15 -12.28 8.60
C GLN A 112 -3.75 -10.87 8.56
N LYS A 113 -2.95 -9.87 8.18
CA LYS A 113 -3.37 -8.47 8.12
C LYS A 113 -4.41 -8.24 7.02
N ALA A 114 -4.22 -8.85 5.85
CA ALA A 114 -5.17 -8.77 4.73
C ALA A 114 -6.54 -9.35 5.09
N ARG A 115 -6.59 -10.54 5.72
CA ARG A 115 -7.85 -11.15 6.18
C ARG A 115 -8.56 -10.31 7.22
N GLY A 116 -7.81 -9.78 8.19
CA GLY A 116 -8.35 -8.90 9.22
C GLY A 116 -8.97 -7.62 8.62
N PHE A 117 -8.25 -6.97 7.72
CA PHE A 117 -8.75 -5.77 7.05
C PHE A 117 -9.96 -6.06 6.15
N LEU A 118 -9.91 -7.14 5.37
CA LEU A 118 -11.02 -7.56 4.51
C LEU A 118 -12.30 -7.82 5.30
N SER A 119 -12.20 -8.48 6.46
CA SER A 119 -13.36 -8.76 7.30
C SER A 119 -14.09 -7.49 7.74
N VAL A 120 -13.34 -6.42 8.05
CA VAL A 120 -13.91 -5.10 8.38
C VAL A 120 -14.44 -4.40 7.13
N LEU A 121 -13.71 -4.47 6.01
CA LEU A 121 -14.11 -3.87 4.74
C LEU A 121 -15.43 -4.44 4.21
N GLN A 122 -15.63 -5.75 4.30
CA GLN A 122 -16.86 -6.44 3.87
C GLN A 122 -18.11 -6.06 4.69
N GLN A 123 -17.93 -5.56 5.92
CA GLN A 123 -19.02 -5.02 6.72
C GLN A 123 -19.38 -3.58 6.34
N SER A 124 -18.51 -2.91 5.57
CA SER A 124 -18.77 -1.58 5.02
C SER A 124 -19.53 -1.67 3.69
N ARG A 125 -20.02 -0.53 3.20
CA ARG A 125 -20.58 -0.40 1.84
C ARG A 125 -19.55 0.09 0.81
N LEU A 126 -18.28 0.19 1.20
CA LEU A 126 -17.23 0.73 0.34
C LEU A 126 -16.87 -0.26 -0.77
N LYS A 127 -16.57 0.27 -1.95
CA LYS A 127 -16.06 -0.50 -3.10
C LYS A 127 -14.75 0.12 -3.61
N PRO A 128 -13.67 0.05 -2.81
CA PRO A 128 -12.39 0.63 -3.20
C PRO A 128 -11.70 -0.17 -4.32
N SER A 129 -10.71 0.43 -4.96
CA SER A 129 -9.79 -0.28 -5.86
C SER A 129 -8.77 -1.11 -5.07
N LEU A 130 -8.11 -2.07 -5.73
CA LEU A 130 -7.01 -2.82 -5.10
C LEU A 130 -5.89 -1.89 -4.62
N PHE A 131 -5.58 -0.83 -5.37
CA PHE A 131 -4.54 0.11 -4.99
C PHE A 131 -4.92 0.91 -3.72
N GLU A 132 -6.18 1.34 -3.61
CA GLU A 132 -6.72 2.00 -2.40
C GLU A 132 -6.63 1.05 -1.18
N ILE A 133 -7.04 -0.22 -1.35
CA ILE A 133 -6.94 -1.26 -0.31
C ILE A 133 -5.49 -1.47 0.13
N PHE A 134 -4.58 -1.69 -0.83
CA PHE A 134 -3.19 -1.98 -0.53
C PHE A 134 -2.48 -0.80 0.13
N THR A 135 -2.81 0.43 -0.25
CA THR A 135 -2.30 1.65 0.38
C THR A 135 -2.67 1.68 1.87
N VAL A 136 -3.97 1.50 2.21
CA VAL A 136 -4.41 1.51 3.62
C VAL A 136 -3.86 0.32 4.40
N LEU A 137 -3.84 -0.87 3.79
CA LEU A 137 -3.28 -2.08 4.38
C LEU A 137 -1.79 -1.91 4.71
N ALA A 138 -1.00 -1.31 3.82
CA ALA A 138 0.42 -1.03 4.06
C ALA A 138 0.62 -0.12 5.26
N LEU A 139 -0.12 1.00 5.32
CA LEU A 139 -0.05 1.94 6.44
C LEU A 139 -0.46 1.27 7.76
N GLN A 140 -1.51 0.45 7.75
CA GLN A 140 -1.91 -0.32 8.92
C GLN A 140 -0.80 -1.27 9.38
N ILE A 141 -0.17 -2.00 8.45
CA ILE A 141 0.96 -2.90 8.73
C ILE A 141 2.12 -2.11 9.34
N PHE A 142 2.51 -0.97 8.75
CA PHE A 142 3.64 -0.17 9.21
C PHE A 142 3.41 0.40 10.60
N ARG A 143 2.20 0.88 10.88
CA ARG A 143 1.82 1.30 12.24
C ARG A 143 1.93 0.14 13.23
N ASP A 144 1.28 -0.99 12.92
CA ASP A 144 1.17 -2.12 13.84
C ASP A 144 2.52 -2.82 14.09
N THR A 145 3.47 -2.68 13.16
CA THR A 145 4.84 -3.20 13.28
C THR A 145 5.82 -2.19 13.86
N GLY A 146 5.37 -0.98 14.20
CA GLY A 146 6.19 0.05 14.86
C GLY A 146 7.24 0.69 13.95
N MET A 147 6.92 0.88 12.66
CA MET A 147 7.75 1.66 11.74
C MET A 147 7.76 3.14 12.17
N GLN A 148 8.93 3.75 12.19
CA GLN A 148 9.07 5.18 12.51
C GLN A 148 8.79 6.04 11.28
N TRP A 149 9.33 5.60 10.14
CA TRP A 149 9.15 6.23 8.84
C TRP A 149 8.39 5.31 7.89
N THR A 150 7.69 5.93 6.94
CA THR A 150 7.06 5.26 5.81
C THR A 150 7.48 5.98 4.54
N VAL A 151 8.03 5.23 3.59
CA VAL A 151 8.25 5.72 2.23
C VAL A 151 7.12 5.18 1.37
N LEU A 152 6.29 6.09 0.87
CA LEU A 152 5.07 5.78 0.14
C LEU A 152 5.20 6.21 -1.32
N GLU A 153 5.22 5.25 -2.23
CA GLU A 153 5.15 5.53 -3.67
C GLU A 153 3.71 5.86 -4.09
N THR A 154 3.58 6.91 -4.91
CA THR A 154 2.34 7.20 -5.64
C THR A 154 2.12 6.16 -6.74
N GLY A 155 0.92 5.60 -6.87
CA GLY A 155 0.60 4.66 -7.95
C GLY A 155 0.66 5.35 -9.30
N ILE A 156 -0.34 6.18 -9.60
CA ILE A 156 -0.45 6.88 -10.88
C ILE A 156 -0.77 8.37 -10.68
N GLY A 157 0.04 9.22 -11.30
CA GLY A 157 -0.15 10.67 -11.25
C GLY A 157 0.27 11.26 -9.92
N GLY A 158 -0.70 11.67 -9.09
CA GLY A 158 -0.45 12.32 -7.81
C GLY A 158 -1.70 12.93 -7.20
N ARG A 159 -2.25 14.00 -7.81
CA ARG A 159 -3.34 14.81 -7.21
C ARG A 159 -4.54 13.98 -6.70
N LEU A 160 -4.94 12.95 -7.43
CA LEU A 160 -6.08 12.09 -7.12
C LEU A 160 -5.67 10.63 -6.97
N ASP A 161 -4.38 10.37 -6.75
CA ASP A 161 -3.88 9.05 -6.42
C ASP A 161 -4.27 8.69 -4.98
N ALA A 162 -4.59 7.42 -4.73
CA ALA A 162 -5.01 6.96 -3.41
C ALA A 162 -4.01 7.36 -2.30
N SER A 163 -2.71 7.41 -2.58
CA SER A 163 -1.69 7.83 -1.63
C SER A 163 -1.76 9.31 -1.22
N ASN A 164 -2.39 10.16 -2.03
CA ASN A 164 -2.46 11.61 -1.82
C ASN A 164 -3.61 12.08 -0.91
N TYR A 165 -4.37 11.16 -0.30
CA TYR A 165 -5.28 11.51 0.79
C TYR A 165 -4.54 11.99 2.05
N ILE A 166 -3.24 11.72 2.13
CA ILE A 166 -2.34 12.17 3.18
C ILE A 166 -2.04 13.65 2.95
N ARG A 167 -2.63 14.51 3.78
CA ARG A 167 -2.61 15.97 3.57
C ARG A 167 -1.29 16.66 3.95
N GLN A 168 -0.46 16.01 4.77
CA GLN A 168 0.80 16.58 5.28
C GLN A 168 1.91 15.52 5.35
N PRO A 169 2.43 15.06 4.19
CA PRO A 169 3.67 14.28 4.18
C PRO A 169 4.84 15.15 4.69
N LYS A 170 5.85 14.49 5.25
CA LYS A 170 7.03 15.11 5.88
C LYS A 170 8.15 15.37 4.89
#